data_AF-A0A6V7UXJ3-F1
#
_entry.id   AF-A0A6V7UXJ3-F1
#
_cell.length_a   1.000
_cell.length_b   1.000
_cell.length_c   1.000
_cell.angle_alpha   90.00
_cell.angle_beta   90.00
_cell.angle_gamma   90.00
#
_symmetry.space_group_name_H-M   'P 1'
#
loop_
_entity.id
_entity.type
_entity.pdbx_description
1 polymer ?
#
loop_
_entity_poly.entity_id
_entity_poly.type
_entity_poly.pdbx_seq_one_letter_code
_entity_poly.pdbx_strand_id
1 'polypeptide(L)'
;MEEDFDCCSNSSCSAYKNDLNEKIKSLESMLVNLNTHKAKPTVYVKCWNKLNRFSENQNCCGQNCRETTGHCREGNGAVWICYDGSLIKYSHSTKNMESDNLIMVLAEKEFMRADIPNEVPEDAYVCRFFEVIALPDPVKETDFNWFNWELEIGLYKNDQCYFRLGNSGNYRTADGTCKRFFNDRMVGNDVFGCGHIIPPKNKPNEPTQIFFTLNKKQIGKTILLNDVEDLFPHILLRRCDARINFGTDDAWPFVYDIKNHVAGD
;
A
#
# COMPACT_ATOMS: atom_id res chain seq x y z
N MET A 1 18.44 24.16 -82.98
CA MET A 1 17.56 24.52 -81.85
C MET A 1 17.66 23.38 -80.86
N GLU A 2 18.75 23.37 -80.10
CA GLU A 2 18.90 22.53 -78.92
C GLU A 2 18.56 23.48 -77.76
N GLU A 3 17.45 23.20 -77.08
CA GLU A 3 17.01 23.98 -75.93
C GLU A 3 17.73 23.49 -74.68
N ASP A 4 18.52 24.39 -74.10
CA ASP A 4 19.18 24.25 -72.81
C ASP A 4 18.14 24.08 -71.68
N PHE A 5 17.97 22.84 -71.22
CA PHE A 5 17.30 22.55 -69.95
C PHE A 5 18.32 22.68 -68.81
N ASP A 6 18.67 23.93 -68.51
CA ASP A 6 19.63 24.24 -67.46
C ASP A 6 18.99 23.94 -66.09
N CYS A 7 19.65 23.04 -65.38
CA CYS A 7 19.16 22.40 -64.17
C CYS A 7 18.95 23.44 -63.06
N CYS A 8 17.70 23.56 -62.58
CA CYS A 8 17.40 24.26 -61.34
C CYS A 8 18.33 23.75 -60.23
N SER A 9 19.17 24.66 -59.75
CA SER A 9 20.25 24.42 -58.81
C SER A 9 19.73 23.84 -57.50
N ASN A 10 20.33 22.71 -57.13
CA ASN A 10 20.03 21.78 -56.03
C ASN A 10 20.08 22.37 -54.60
N SER A 11 20.06 23.69 -54.39
CA SER A 11 20.29 24.29 -53.07
C SER A 11 19.06 24.22 -52.15
N SER A 12 17.84 24.41 -52.67
CA SER A 12 16.63 24.31 -51.83
C SER A 12 16.33 22.86 -51.42
N CYS A 13 16.65 21.92 -52.31
CA CYS A 13 16.47 20.49 -52.06
C CYS A 13 17.46 19.96 -51.00
N SER A 14 18.70 20.49 -50.98
CA SER A 14 19.69 20.13 -49.96
C SER A 14 19.33 20.68 -48.58
N ALA A 15 18.82 21.92 -48.51
CA ALA A 15 18.36 22.53 -47.27
C ALA A 15 17.18 21.75 -46.66
N TYR A 16 16.20 21.37 -47.49
CA TYR A 16 15.06 20.56 -47.04
C TYR A 16 15.49 19.18 -46.55
N LYS A 17 16.44 18.53 -47.24
CA LYS A 17 16.99 17.24 -46.83
C LYS A 17 17.72 17.31 -45.49
N ASN A 18 18.44 18.40 -45.24
CA ASN A 18 19.15 18.60 -43.97
C ASN A 18 18.18 18.84 -42.80
N ASP A 19 17.17 19.68 -42.98
CA ASP A 19 16.10 19.89 -41.98
C ASP A 19 15.37 18.58 -41.64
N LEU A 20 15.05 17.76 -42.66
CA LEU A 20 14.42 16.46 -42.45
C LEU A 20 15.33 15.51 -41.66
N ASN A 21 16.62 15.46 -41.97
CA ASN A 21 17.58 14.61 -41.26
C ASN A 21 17.77 15.05 -39.81
N GLU A 22 17.77 16.35 -39.52
CA GLU A 22 17.84 16.87 -38.15
C GLU A 22 16.58 16.49 -37.35
N LYS A 23 15.40 16.59 -37.97
CA LYS A 23 14.13 16.14 -37.37
C LYS A 23 14.11 14.64 -37.08
N ILE A 24 14.62 13.82 -38.00
CA ILE A 24 14.74 12.37 -37.79
C ILE A 24 15.66 12.06 -36.60
N LYS A 25 16.86 12.66 -36.55
CA LYS A 25 17.79 12.47 -35.41
C LYS A 25 17.19 12.91 -34.09
N SER A 26 16.44 14.02 -34.08
CA SER A 26 15.73 14.51 -32.90
C SER A 26 14.68 13.50 -32.43
N LEU A 27 13.86 12.98 -33.34
CA LEU A 27 12.86 11.95 -33.04
C LEU A 27 13.49 10.65 -32.54
N GLU A 28 14.60 10.21 -33.15
CA GLU A 28 15.36 9.03 -32.70
C GLU A 28 15.89 9.22 -31.27
N SER A 29 16.43 10.41 -30.95
CA SER A 29 16.88 10.75 -29.60
C SER A 29 15.74 10.75 -28.58
N MET A 30 14.58 11.33 -28.94
CA MET A 30 13.38 11.28 -28.08
C MET A 30 12.88 9.85 -27.87
N LEU A 31 12.93 9.00 -28.91
CA LEU A 31 12.53 7.60 -28.82
C LEU A 31 13.49 6.79 -27.94
N VAL A 32 14.80 7.05 -28.03
CA VAL A 32 15.81 6.44 -27.14
C VAL A 32 15.58 6.89 -25.70
N ASN A 33 15.35 8.18 -25.44
CA ASN A 33 15.06 8.69 -24.10
C ASN A 33 13.77 8.09 -23.50
N LEU A 34 12.72 7.97 -24.31
CA LEU A 34 11.48 7.29 -23.92
C LEU A 34 11.70 5.81 -23.59
N ASN A 35 12.59 5.13 -24.34
CA ASN A 35 12.96 3.74 -24.06
C ASN A 35 13.86 3.59 -22.84
N THR A 36 14.68 4.58 -22.50
CA THR A 36 15.47 4.58 -21.26
C THR A 36 14.67 4.91 -20.01
N HIS A 37 13.43 5.41 -20.16
CA HIS A 37 12.48 5.63 -19.06
C HIS A 37 11.34 4.62 -19.10
N LYS A 38 11.58 3.42 -19.64
CA LYS A 38 10.62 2.34 -19.50
C LYS A 38 10.34 2.14 -18.02
N ALA A 39 9.07 2.28 -17.66
CA ALA A 39 8.55 2.03 -16.33
C ALA A 39 9.17 0.74 -15.78
N LYS A 40 9.69 0.80 -14.56
CA LYS A 40 10.28 -0.37 -13.90
C LYS A 40 9.24 -1.49 -13.88
N PRO A 41 9.54 -2.66 -14.49
CA PRO A 41 8.57 -3.75 -14.56
C PRO A 41 8.19 -4.13 -13.13
N THR A 42 6.90 -4.05 -12.81
CA THR A 42 6.37 -4.34 -11.49
C THR A 42 5.35 -5.45 -11.63
N VAL A 43 5.51 -6.51 -10.85
CA VAL A 43 4.65 -7.70 -10.88
C VAL A 43 3.97 -7.83 -9.54
N TYR A 44 2.64 -7.79 -9.53
CA TYR A 44 1.86 -8.18 -8.37
C TYR A 44 1.94 -9.69 -8.17
N VAL A 45 2.34 -10.12 -6.97
CA VAL A 45 2.37 -11.54 -6.60
C VAL A 45 1.37 -11.79 -5.48
N LYS A 46 0.34 -12.58 -5.78
CA LYS A 46 -0.71 -12.99 -4.84
C LYS A 46 -0.08 -13.66 -3.61
N CYS A 47 -0.50 -13.23 -2.41
CA CYS A 47 -0.02 -13.74 -1.13
C CYS A 47 -1.19 -14.34 -0.35
N TRP A 48 -1.17 -15.65 -0.14
CA TRP A 48 -2.15 -16.32 0.70
C TRP A 48 -1.83 -16.04 2.16
N ASN A 49 -2.52 -15.06 2.73
CA ASN A 49 -2.30 -14.55 4.08
C ASN A 49 -3.65 -14.23 4.74
N LYS A 50 -3.63 -14.07 6.07
CA LYS A 50 -4.78 -13.67 6.88
C LYS A 50 -4.30 -13.01 8.17
N LEU A 51 -5.16 -12.20 8.80
CA LEU A 51 -4.89 -11.70 10.15
C LEU A 51 -5.16 -12.83 11.16
N ASN A 52 -4.22 -13.09 12.06
CA ASN A 52 -4.33 -14.22 13.00
C ASN A 52 -3.54 -14.02 14.31
N ARG A 53 -2.80 -12.92 14.47
CA ARG A 53 -1.89 -12.74 15.60
C ARG A 53 -2.13 -11.39 16.25
N PHE A 54 -2.20 -11.36 17.58
CA PHE A 54 -2.20 -10.12 18.35
C PHE A 54 -0.77 -9.75 18.72
N SER A 55 -0.49 -8.44 18.82
CA SER A 55 0.78 -7.99 19.40
C SER A 55 0.80 -8.25 20.90
N GLU A 56 1.91 -8.76 21.42
CA GLU A 56 2.11 -9.02 22.86
C GLU A 56 2.21 -7.72 23.68
N ASN A 57 2.53 -6.60 23.03
CA ASN A 57 2.75 -5.31 23.69
C ASN A 57 1.48 -4.45 23.75
N GLN A 58 0.45 -4.78 22.97
CA GLN A 58 -0.80 -4.01 22.90
C GLN A 58 -1.98 -4.87 23.37
N ASN A 59 -1.99 -5.12 24.67
CA ASN A 59 -2.93 -6.03 25.32
C ASN A 59 -4.36 -5.48 25.28
N CYS A 60 -5.27 -6.28 24.75
CA CYS A 60 -6.68 -6.20 25.12
C CYS A 60 -6.90 -6.94 26.45
N CYS A 61 -8.12 -6.96 26.98
CA CYS A 61 -8.39 -7.55 28.28
C CYS A 61 -8.22 -9.09 28.34
N GLY A 62 -7.62 -9.60 29.41
CA GLY A 62 -7.46 -11.04 29.70
C GLY A 62 -6.18 -11.65 29.13
N GLN A 63 -6.12 -12.98 29.01
CA GLN A 63 -4.97 -13.73 28.46
C GLN A 63 -4.81 -13.48 26.94
N ASN A 64 -4.37 -12.29 26.55
CA ASN A 64 -3.97 -11.92 25.19
C ASN A 64 -5.07 -12.08 24.12
N CYS A 65 -6.29 -11.62 24.41
CA CYS A 65 -7.42 -11.62 23.46
C CYS A 65 -7.96 -12.99 23.01
N ARG A 66 -7.42 -14.10 23.54
CA ARG A 66 -7.75 -15.45 23.05
C ARG A 66 -9.12 -15.97 23.46
N GLU A 67 -9.70 -15.46 24.55
CA GLU A 67 -10.89 -16.06 25.18
C GLU A 67 -12.16 -15.19 25.14
N THR A 68 -12.16 -14.04 24.46
CA THR A 68 -13.27 -13.10 24.66
C THR A 68 -14.51 -13.47 23.83
N THR A 69 -15.44 -14.18 24.47
CA THR A 69 -16.86 -14.25 24.09
C THR A 69 -17.60 -12.92 24.36
N GLY A 70 -16.93 -11.77 24.21
CA GLY A 70 -17.57 -10.45 24.16
C GLY A 70 -17.46 -9.53 25.38
N HIS A 71 -16.74 -9.86 26.47
CA HIS A 71 -16.66 -8.95 27.64
C HIS A 71 -15.25 -8.81 28.23
N CYS A 72 -14.70 -7.60 28.15
CA CYS A 72 -13.55 -7.17 28.93
C CYS A 72 -13.95 -6.86 30.38
N ARG A 73 -13.18 -7.36 31.37
CA ARG A 73 -13.39 -7.05 32.80
C ARG A 73 -12.60 -5.84 33.33
N GLU A 74 -11.60 -5.34 32.58
CA GLU A 74 -10.58 -4.38 33.04
C GLU A 74 -10.58 -3.01 32.35
N GLY A 75 -11.64 -2.65 31.60
CA GLY A 75 -11.78 -1.29 31.08
C GLY A 75 -11.22 -1.03 29.68
N ASN A 76 -10.61 -2.01 29.00
CA ASN A 76 -10.18 -1.89 27.60
C ASN A 76 -11.19 -2.55 26.63
N GLY A 77 -11.12 -2.23 25.34
CA GLY A 77 -11.86 -2.98 24.33
C GLY A 77 -11.32 -4.40 24.14
N ALA A 78 -12.04 -5.20 23.38
CA ALA A 78 -11.68 -6.55 22.96
C ALA A 78 -11.84 -6.70 21.45
N VAL A 79 -11.03 -7.56 20.84
CA VAL A 79 -11.08 -7.83 19.41
C VAL A 79 -11.26 -9.33 19.18
N TRP A 80 -12.20 -9.66 18.31
CA TRP A 80 -12.44 -11.00 17.81
C TRP A 80 -12.08 -11.06 16.32
N ILE A 81 -11.33 -12.08 15.91
CA ILE A 81 -10.95 -12.32 14.52
C ILE A 81 -11.72 -13.55 14.05
N CYS A 82 -12.41 -13.46 12.91
CA CYS A 82 -13.05 -14.64 12.33
C CYS A 82 -11.99 -15.68 11.89
N TYR A 83 -12.41 -16.94 11.74
CA TYR A 83 -11.48 -18.05 11.47
C TYR A 83 -10.62 -17.87 10.21
N ASP A 84 -11.18 -17.27 9.16
CA ASP A 84 -10.49 -16.99 7.90
C ASP A 84 -9.66 -15.67 7.93
N GLY A 85 -9.76 -14.88 9.00
CA GLY A 85 -9.05 -13.62 9.19
C GLY A 85 -9.52 -12.46 8.29
N SER A 86 -10.67 -12.61 7.61
CA SER A 86 -11.24 -11.59 6.71
C SER A 86 -12.09 -10.54 7.41
N LEU A 87 -12.52 -10.79 8.65
CA LEU A 87 -13.38 -9.93 9.46
C LEU A 87 -12.85 -9.87 10.89
N ILE A 88 -12.76 -8.65 11.39
CA ILE A 88 -12.39 -8.33 12.75
C ILE A 88 -13.54 -7.56 13.37
N LYS A 89 -13.98 -8.01 14.56
CA LYS A 89 -15.02 -7.37 15.35
C LYS A 89 -14.44 -6.76 16.61
N TYR A 90 -14.77 -5.51 16.88
CA TYR A 90 -14.38 -4.79 18.09
C TYR A 90 -15.54 -4.75 19.07
N SER A 91 -15.26 -5.11 20.32
CA SER A 91 -16.21 -5.01 21.44
C SER A 91 -15.68 -3.98 22.44
N HIS A 92 -16.44 -2.90 22.66
CA HIS A 92 -16.06 -1.82 23.56
C HIS A 92 -16.10 -2.25 25.03
N SER A 93 -15.32 -1.57 25.86
CA SER A 93 -15.44 -1.67 27.31
C SER A 93 -16.80 -1.16 27.81
N THR A 94 -17.48 -1.93 28.65
CA THR A 94 -18.74 -1.49 29.30
C THR A 94 -18.52 -0.66 30.56
N LYS A 95 -17.28 -0.64 31.11
CA LYS A 95 -16.96 0.05 32.36
C LYS A 95 -16.42 1.45 32.15
N ASN A 96 -15.61 1.62 31.11
CA ASN A 96 -15.02 2.90 30.74
C ASN A 96 -14.71 2.88 29.25
N MET A 97 -15.61 3.43 28.44
CA MET A 97 -15.42 3.44 26.99
C MET A 97 -14.25 4.36 26.59
N GLU A 98 -13.95 5.41 27.37
CA GLU A 98 -12.87 6.37 27.09
C GLU A 98 -11.48 5.73 27.15
N SER A 99 -11.32 4.64 27.91
CA SER A 99 -10.05 3.92 28.06
C SER A 99 -9.82 2.79 27.05
N ASP A 100 -10.66 2.68 26.01
CA ASP A 100 -10.42 1.72 24.94
C ASP A 100 -9.05 1.97 24.29
N ASN A 101 -8.17 0.96 24.36
CA ASN A 101 -6.86 0.97 23.71
C ASN A 101 -6.98 0.63 22.21
N LEU A 102 -5.99 1.10 21.44
CA LEU A 102 -5.70 0.56 20.13
C LEU A 102 -5.19 -0.87 20.27
N ILE A 103 -5.75 -1.78 19.47
CA ILE A 103 -5.36 -3.18 19.46
C ILE A 103 -4.72 -3.48 18.12
N MET A 104 -3.47 -3.96 18.15
CA MET A 104 -2.74 -4.36 16.96
C MET A 104 -3.02 -5.81 16.60
N VAL A 105 -3.37 -6.03 15.33
CA VAL A 105 -3.54 -7.35 14.74
C VAL A 105 -2.59 -7.48 13.55
N LEU A 106 -1.76 -8.52 13.61
CA LEU A 106 -0.74 -8.88 12.65
C LEU A 106 -1.23 -10.02 11.74
N ALA A 107 -0.74 -10.00 10.51
CA ALA A 107 -0.89 -11.11 9.59
C ALA A 107 -0.13 -12.35 10.08
N GLU A 108 -0.54 -13.50 9.56
CA GLU A 108 0.09 -14.78 9.85
C GLU A 108 1.51 -14.86 9.28
N LYS A 109 1.72 -14.30 8.07
CA LYS A 109 2.99 -14.32 7.36
C LYS A 109 3.50 -12.92 7.07
N GLU A 110 4.82 -12.78 7.05
CA GLU A 110 5.51 -11.59 6.53
C GLU A 110 5.41 -11.55 5.00
N PHE A 111 5.51 -10.36 4.42
CA PHE A 111 5.81 -10.21 3.01
C PHE A 111 7.31 -10.44 2.79
N MET A 112 7.68 -11.71 2.68
CA MET A 112 9.08 -12.12 2.57
C MET A 112 9.59 -12.10 1.13
N ARG A 113 10.85 -11.67 0.96
CA ARG A 113 11.57 -11.84 -0.33
C ARG A 113 11.76 -13.31 -0.69
N ALA A 114 11.97 -14.17 0.31
CA ALA A 114 12.16 -15.61 0.11
C ALA A 114 10.94 -16.31 -0.51
N ASP A 115 9.75 -15.73 -0.36
CA ASP A 115 8.49 -16.28 -0.90
C ASP A 115 8.18 -15.81 -2.33
N ILE A 116 9.12 -15.11 -2.99
CA ILE A 116 8.95 -14.67 -4.38
C ILE A 116 9.16 -15.87 -5.32
N PRO A 117 8.17 -16.23 -6.15
CA PRO A 117 8.30 -17.34 -7.08
C PRO A 117 9.49 -17.22 -8.04
N ASN A 118 9.99 -18.35 -8.53
CA ASN A 118 11.15 -18.38 -9.42
C ASN A 118 10.81 -17.90 -10.83
N GLU A 119 9.55 -18.02 -11.24
CA GLU A 119 8.99 -17.54 -12.50
C GLU A 119 8.86 -16.01 -12.60
N VAL A 120 9.02 -15.27 -11.50
CA VAL A 120 9.08 -13.81 -11.55
C VAL A 120 10.41 -13.38 -12.18
N PRO A 121 10.40 -12.52 -13.22
CA PRO A 121 11.63 -12.03 -13.86
C PRO A 121 12.62 -11.41 -12.85
N GLU A 122 13.92 -11.66 -13.02
CA GLU A 122 14.94 -11.22 -12.06
C GLU A 122 15.08 -9.70 -11.94
N ASP A 123 14.70 -8.97 -12.99
CA ASP A 123 14.72 -7.51 -13.12
C ASP A 123 13.40 -6.84 -12.74
N ALA A 124 12.38 -7.61 -12.35
CA ALA A 124 11.08 -7.10 -11.95
C ALA A 124 11.02 -6.78 -10.45
N TYR A 125 10.39 -5.65 -10.14
CA TYR A 125 9.92 -5.36 -8.78
C TYR A 125 8.74 -6.25 -8.44
N VAL A 126 8.66 -6.69 -7.19
CA VAL A 126 7.53 -7.50 -6.72
C VAL A 126 6.66 -6.69 -5.79
N CYS A 127 5.37 -6.59 -6.14
CA CYS A 127 4.38 -5.94 -5.30
C CYS A 127 3.57 -6.97 -4.50
N ARG A 128 3.53 -6.79 -3.18
CA ARG A 128 2.59 -7.43 -2.25
C ARG A 128 1.64 -6.36 -1.71
N PHE A 129 0.37 -6.70 -1.52
CA PHE A 129 -0.66 -5.72 -1.23
C PHE A 129 -1.80 -6.33 -0.44
N PHE A 130 -2.43 -5.53 0.43
CA PHE A 130 -3.67 -5.87 1.12
C PHE A 130 -4.52 -4.62 1.32
N GLU A 131 -5.83 -4.80 1.44
CA GLU A 131 -6.80 -3.73 1.70
C GLU A 131 -7.64 -4.03 2.94
N VAL A 132 -8.14 -2.97 3.56
CA VAL A 132 -8.95 -2.98 4.76
C VAL A 132 -10.12 -2.02 4.56
N ILE A 133 -11.33 -2.47 4.89
CA ILE A 133 -12.53 -1.65 4.93
C ILE A 133 -12.84 -1.35 6.39
N ALA A 134 -12.90 -0.08 6.75
CA ALA A 134 -13.31 0.36 8.07
C ALA A 134 -14.83 0.23 8.23
N LEU A 135 -15.30 -0.40 9.31
CA LEU A 135 -16.71 -0.59 9.61
C LEU A 135 -17.04 0.03 10.98
N PRO A 136 -17.07 1.37 11.09
CA PRO A 136 -17.50 2.03 12.31
C PRO A 136 -19.00 1.77 12.56
N ASP A 137 -19.39 1.73 13.83
CA ASP A 137 -20.80 1.57 14.22
C ASP A 137 -21.55 2.90 14.05
N PRO A 138 -22.48 3.01 13.08
CA PRO A 138 -23.13 4.27 12.75
C PRO A 138 -24.06 4.76 13.86
N VAL A 139 -24.63 3.85 14.67
CA VAL A 139 -25.54 4.22 15.78
C VAL A 139 -24.73 4.90 16.90
N LYS A 140 -23.50 4.45 17.12
CA LYS A 140 -22.64 5.01 18.18
C LYS A 140 -22.00 6.35 17.80
N GLU A 141 -21.80 6.62 16.51
CA GLU A 141 -21.27 7.91 16.04
C GLU A 141 -22.26 9.06 16.25
N THR A 142 -23.58 8.83 16.07
CA THR A 142 -24.59 9.89 16.18
C THR A 142 -24.95 10.22 17.62
N ASP A 143 -24.91 9.23 18.51
CA ASP A 143 -25.38 9.37 19.89
C ASP A 143 -24.29 9.91 20.83
N PHE A 144 -23.01 9.74 20.46
CA PHE A 144 -21.87 10.10 21.31
C PHE A 144 -20.79 10.85 20.52
N ASN A 145 -20.79 12.18 20.58
CA ASN A 145 -19.77 13.05 19.95
C ASN A 145 -18.30 12.74 20.34
N TRP A 146 -18.07 11.92 21.38
CA TRP A 146 -16.73 11.48 21.83
C TRP A 146 -16.34 10.08 21.33
N PHE A 147 -17.20 9.43 20.53
CA PHE A 147 -16.97 8.12 19.96
C PHE A 147 -16.12 8.18 18.68
N ASN A 148 -14.88 8.65 18.80
CA ASN A 148 -13.92 8.58 17.70
C ASN A 148 -13.41 7.14 17.57
N TRP A 149 -13.67 6.51 16.42
CA TRP A 149 -12.99 5.29 16.03
C TRP A 149 -11.62 5.62 15.43
N GLU A 150 -10.73 4.65 15.47
CA GLU A 150 -9.38 4.77 14.93
C GLU A 150 -9.01 3.49 14.22
N LEU A 151 -8.45 3.64 13.02
CA LEU A 151 -7.89 2.56 12.23
C LEU A 151 -6.55 3.02 11.69
N GLU A 152 -5.51 2.22 11.90
CA GLU A 152 -4.24 2.35 11.21
C GLU A 152 -3.97 1.09 10.38
N ILE A 153 -3.40 1.25 9.19
CA ILE A 153 -2.92 0.14 8.34
C ILE A 153 -1.42 0.30 8.14
N GLY A 154 -0.69 -0.80 8.00
CA GLY A 154 0.70 -0.69 7.60
C GLY A 154 1.50 -1.98 7.60
N LEU A 155 2.81 -1.79 7.70
CA LEU A 155 3.82 -2.83 7.77
C LEU A 155 4.61 -2.74 9.08
N TYR A 156 4.94 -3.88 9.69
CA TYR A 156 5.56 -3.96 11.01
C TYR A 156 6.65 -5.04 11.04
N LYS A 157 7.81 -4.74 11.63
CA LYS A 157 8.79 -5.75 12.03
C LYS A 157 8.84 -5.90 13.54
N ASN A 158 8.99 -4.76 14.22
CA ASN A 158 9.13 -4.64 15.67
C ASN A 158 8.89 -3.17 16.07
N ASP A 159 9.01 -2.85 17.35
CA ASP A 159 8.73 -1.48 17.84
C ASP A 159 9.76 -0.43 17.37
N GLN A 160 10.91 -0.87 16.83
CA GLN A 160 11.93 -0.02 16.22
C GLN A 160 11.79 0.08 14.69
N CYS A 161 10.91 -0.72 14.08
CA CYS A 161 10.65 -0.64 12.64
C CYS A 161 9.18 -0.95 12.31
N TYR A 162 8.45 0.11 11.97
CA TYR A 162 7.09 0.06 11.48
C TYR A 162 6.77 1.27 10.61
N PHE A 163 5.76 1.11 9.75
CA PHE A 163 5.29 2.11 8.82
C PHE A 163 3.77 2.05 8.80
N ARG A 164 3.09 3.08 9.30
CA ARG A 164 1.64 3.07 9.52
C ARG A 164 1.00 4.32 8.99
N LEU A 165 -0.22 4.19 8.48
CA LEU A 165 -1.05 5.31 8.11
C LEU A 165 -2.40 5.20 8.82
N GLY A 166 -2.77 6.25 9.55
CA GLY A 166 -4.04 6.30 10.28
C GLY A 166 -5.19 6.92 9.47
N ASN A 167 -6.42 6.67 9.91
CA ASN A 167 -7.66 7.23 9.35
C ASN A 167 -7.73 8.77 9.36
N SER A 168 -6.89 9.42 10.18
CA SER A 168 -6.71 10.87 10.20
C SER A 168 -5.76 11.40 9.12
N GLY A 169 -5.20 10.52 8.28
CA GLY A 169 -4.20 10.85 7.27
C GLY A 169 -2.79 11.06 7.79
N ASN A 170 -2.51 10.71 9.05
CA ASN A 170 -1.18 10.82 9.64
C ASN A 170 -0.39 9.51 9.43
N TYR A 171 0.73 9.63 8.73
CA TYR A 171 1.73 8.59 8.57
C TYR A 171 2.72 8.63 9.72
N ARG A 172 3.06 7.46 10.28
CA ARG A 172 3.93 7.30 11.45
C ARG A 172 4.97 6.22 11.22
N THR A 173 6.18 6.47 11.72
CA THR A 173 7.30 5.52 11.77
C THR A 173 7.93 5.48 13.15
N ALA A 174 8.79 4.49 13.38
CA ALA A 174 9.44 4.25 14.67
C ALA A 174 10.40 5.39 15.11
N ASP A 175 11.00 6.10 14.15
CA ASP A 175 11.87 7.26 14.40
C ASP A 175 11.10 8.52 14.88
N GLY A 176 9.77 8.43 15.02
CA GLY A 176 8.90 9.54 15.41
C GLY A 176 8.49 10.44 14.25
N THR A 177 8.86 10.13 13.01
CA THR A 177 8.38 10.89 11.84
C THR A 177 6.85 10.82 11.78
N CYS A 178 6.22 11.98 11.76
CA CYS A 178 4.79 12.15 11.57
C CYS A 178 4.56 13.06 10.35
N LYS A 179 3.98 12.50 9.27
CA LYS A 179 3.70 13.25 8.03
C LYS A 179 2.25 13.11 7.65
N ARG A 180 1.64 14.16 7.11
CA ARG A 180 0.26 14.11 6.63
C ARG A 180 0.21 13.68 5.17
N PHE A 181 -0.49 12.59 4.87
CA PHE A 181 -0.66 12.05 3.51
C PHE A 181 -1.93 12.58 2.83
N PHE A 182 -2.98 12.85 3.60
CA PHE A 182 -4.22 13.44 3.11
C PHE A 182 -4.91 14.29 4.19
N ASN A 183 -5.76 15.23 3.76
CA ASN A 183 -6.37 16.22 4.65
C ASN A 183 -7.71 15.76 5.22
N ASP A 184 -8.54 15.12 4.40
CA ASP A 184 -9.84 14.67 4.82
C ASP A 184 -9.70 13.48 5.78
N ARG A 185 -10.67 13.27 6.66
CA ARG A 185 -10.71 12.03 7.45
C ARG A 185 -11.33 10.95 6.61
N MET A 186 -10.85 9.73 6.77
CA MET A 186 -11.58 8.58 6.27
C MET A 186 -12.94 8.49 6.94
N VAL A 187 -13.94 8.06 6.18
CA VAL A 187 -15.29 7.78 6.66
C VAL A 187 -15.55 6.28 6.66
N GLY A 188 -16.61 5.85 7.33
CA GLY A 188 -17.00 4.46 7.34
C GLY A 188 -17.21 3.90 5.92
N ASN A 189 -16.76 2.66 5.71
CA ASN A 189 -16.73 1.93 4.45
C ASN A 189 -15.69 2.41 3.42
N ASP A 190 -14.84 3.38 3.76
CA ASP A 190 -13.66 3.67 2.93
C ASP A 190 -12.74 2.44 2.87
N VAL A 191 -12.12 2.24 1.70
CA VAL A 191 -11.23 1.12 1.43
C VAL A 191 -9.79 1.61 1.43
N PHE A 192 -9.00 1.05 2.33
CA PHE A 192 -7.63 1.45 2.61
C PHE A 192 -6.64 0.36 2.28
N GLY A 193 -5.64 0.66 1.46
CA GLY A 193 -4.65 -0.32 1.04
C GLY A 193 -3.24 0.05 1.47
N CYS A 194 -2.43 -0.98 1.64
CA CYS A 194 -1.01 -0.86 1.91
C CYS A 194 -0.25 -1.84 1.03
N GLY A 195 0.73 -1.31 0.29
CA GLY A 195 1.56 -2.06 -0.62
C GLY A 195 3.02 -2.05 -0.21
N HIS A 196 3.66 -3.19 -0.41
CA HIS A 196 5.09 -3.43 -0.20
C HIS A 196 5.71 -3.81 -1.53
N ILE A 197 6.69 -3.02 -1.99
CA ILE A 197 7.40 -3.25 -3.24
C ILE A 197 8.82 -3.71 -2.91
N ILE A 198 9.10 -4.97 -3.22
CA ILE A 198 10.39 -5.60 -3.03
C ILE A 198 11.22 -5.39 -4.30
N PRO A 199 12.49 -4.94 -4.18
CA PRO A 199 13.31 -4.64 -5.34
C PRO A 199 13.76 -5.93 -6.07
N PRO A 200 14.15 -5.82 -7.35
CA PRO A 200 14.52 -6.95 -8.19
C PRO A 200 15.63 -7.82 -7.61
N LYS A 201 15.61 -9.12 -7.91
CA LYS A 201 16.59 -10.10 -7.39
C LYS A 201 18.01 -9.75 -7.80
N ASN A 202 18.19 -9.27 -9.03
CA ASN A 202 19.49 -8.87 -9.57
C ASN A 202 19.94 -7.46 -9.13
N LYS A 203 19.12 -6.74 -8.37
CA LYS A 203 19.43 -5.40 -7.84
C LYS A 203 19.09 -5.30 -6.33
N PRO A 204 19.79 -6.05 -5.47
CA PRO A 204 19.48 -6.12 -4.05
C PRO A 204 19.68 -4.79 -3.30
N ASN A 205 20.42 -3.85 -3.89
CA ASN A 205 20.71 -2.53 -3.33
C ASN A 205 19.68 -1.46 -3.71
N GLU A 206 18.72 -1.76 -4.59
CA GLU A 206 17.61 -0.83 -4.82
C GLU A 206 16.72 -0.79 -3.56
N PRO A 207 16.13 0.38 -3.23
CA PRO A 207 15.35 0.54 -2.02
C PRO A 207 14.04 -0.23 -2.10
N THR A 208 13.63 -0.80 -0.97
CA THR A 208 12.27 -1.31 -0.79
C THR A 208 11.30 -0.13 -0.73
N GLN A 209 10.07 -0.32 -1.18
CA GLN A 209 9.10 0.77 -1.23
C GLN A 209 7.79 0.43 -0.53
N ILE A 210 7.18 1.44 0.08
CA ILE A 210 5.84 1.36 0.68
C ILE A 210 4.96 2.41 0.04
N PHE A 211 3.74 2.02 -0.33
CA PHE A 211 2.72 2.96 -0.76
C PHE A 211 1.39 2.66 -0.07
N PHE A 212 0.51 3.66 -0.06
CA PHE A 212 -0.82 3.56 0.50
C PHE A 212 -1.87 3.93 -0.54
N THR A 213 -3.06 3.36 -0.41
CA THR A 213 -4.19 3.66 -1.29
C THR A 213 -5.43 3.99 -0.47
N LEU A 214 -6.27 4.88 -0.97
CA LEU A 214 -7.59 5.18 -0.44
C LEU A 214 -8.58 5.21 -1.61
N ASN A 215 -9.65 4.42 -1.52
CA ASN A 215 -10.75 4.39 -2.49
C ASN A 215 -10.27 4.33 -3.96
N LYS A 216 -9.53 3.27 -4.30
CA LYS A 216 -8.97 3.00 -5.65
C LYS A 216 -7.81 3.88 -6.09
N LYS A 217 -7.35 4.83 -5.28
CA LYS A 217 -6.26 5.76 -5.67
C LYS A 217 -5.08 5.63 -4.72
N GLN A 218 -3.88 5.68 -5.26
CA GLN A 218 -2.69 5.89 -4.44
C GLN A 218 -2.75 7.26 -3.78
N ILE A 219 -2.35 7.33 -2.52
CA ILE A 219 -2.30 8.56 -1.73
C ILE A 219 -0.89 8.82 -1.23
N GLY A 220 -0.55 10.11 -1.12
CA GLY A 220 0.79 10.54 -0.76
C GLY A 220 1.86 10.10 -1.77
N LYS A 221 3.12 10.21 -1.35
CA LYS A 221 4.26 9.71 -2.11
C LYS A 221 4.66 8.33 -1.62
N THR A 222 5.24 7.53 -2.51
CA THR A 222 5.92 6.29 -2.14
C THR A 222 7.04 6.59 -1.14
N ILE A 223 7.14 5.74 -0.11
CA ILE A 223 8.19 5.79 0.90
C ILE A 223 9.29 4.83 0.48
N LEU A 224 10.54 5.30 0.45
CA LEU A 224 11.71 4.49 0.16
C LEU A 224 12.38 4.06 1.46
N LEU A 225 12.69 2.78 1.56
CA LEU A 225 13.42 2.17 2.67
C LEU A 225 14.83 1.83 2.20
N ASN A 226 15.82 2.16 3.02
CA ASN A 226 17.23 1.92 2.69
C ASN A 226 17.58 0.42 2.70
N ASP A 227 16.83 -0.39 3.46
CA ASP A 227 17.06 -1.81 3.61
C ASP A 227 15.85 -2.62 3.12
N VAL A 228 16.11 -3.86 2.72
CA VAL A 228 15.06 -4.82 2.37
C VAL A 228 14.62 -5.52 3.64
N GLU A 229 13.42 -5.19 4.08
CA GLU A 229 12.85 -5.77 5.28
C GLU A 229 11.68 -6.67 4.92
N ASP A 230 11.71 -7.89 5.44
CA ASP A 230 10.54 -8.76 5.46
C ASP A 230 9.58 -8.24 6.56
N LEU A 231 8.42 -7.73 6.16
CA LEU A 231 7.52 -7.00 7.06
C LEU A 231 6.16 -7.69 7.20
N PHE A 232 5.59 -7.69 8.39
CA PHE A 232 4.21 -8.14 8.63
C PHE A 232 3.21 -7.08 8.20
N PRO A 233 2.25 -7.42 7.33
CA PRO A 233 1.00 -6.68 7.22
C PRO A 233 0.30 -6.62 8.58
N HIS A 234 -0.23 -5.45 8.94
CA HIS A 234 -0.95 -5.30 10.19
C HIS A 234 -1.94 -4.16 10.16
N ILE A 235 -2.85 -4.19 11.13
CA ILE A 235 -3.75 -3.08 11.43
C ILE A 235 -3.73 -2.76 12.93
N LEU A 236 -4.05 -1.53 13.28
CA LEU A 236 -4.44 -1.14 14.63
C LEU A 236 -5.86 -0.63 14.58
N LEU A 237 -6.72 -1.09 15.48
CA LEU A 237 -8.11 -0.66 15.50
C LEU A 237 -8.58 -0.33 16.90
N ARG A 238 -9.49 0.64 16.97
CA ARG A 238 -10.21 1.03 18.17
C ARG A 238 -11.63 1.44 17.80
N ARG A 239 -12.62 0.80 18.44
CA ARG A 239 -14.05 1.13 18.32
C ARG A 239 -14.63 1.04 16.90
N CYS A 240 -14.01 0.28 16.01
CA CYS A 240 -14.57 -0.07 14.71
C CYS A 240 -14.32 -1.53 14.40
N ASP A 241 -15.21 -2.13 13.61
CA ASP A 241 -14.94 -3.40 12.96
C ASP A 241 -14.08 -3.15 11.71
N ALA A 242 -13.48 -4.21 11.17
CA ALA A 242 -12.69 -4.13 9.94
C ALA A 242 -12.88 -5.38 9.09
N ARG A 243 -12.97 -5.20 7.76
CA ARG A 243 -12.89 -6.30 6.78
C ARG A 243 -11.57 -6.23 6.03
N ILE A 244 -10.90 -7.35 5.83
CA ILE A 244 -9.54 -7.41 5.30
C ILE A 244 -9.51 -8.31 4.07
N ASN A 245 -8.84 -7.82 3.04
CA ASN A 245 -8.65 -8.52 1.78
C ASN A 245 -7.15 -8.63 1.47
N PHE A 246 -6.63 -9.86 1.35
CA PHE A 246 -5.27 -10.13 0.87
C PHE A 246 -5.24 -10.54 -0.62
N GLY A 247 -6.37 -10.42 -1.32
CA GLY A 247 -6.55 -10.81 -2.72
C GLY A 247 -6.70 -12.32 -2.89
N THR A 248 -7.06 -13.04 -1.83
CA THR A 248 -7.21 -14.50 -1.83
C THR A 248 -8.49 -14.97 -2.50
N ASP A 249 -9.58 -14.22 -2.35
CA ASP A 249 -10.90 -14.52 -2.91
C ASP A 249 -11.13 -13.76 -4.23
N ASP A 250 -11.31 -14.49 -5.33
CA ASP A 250 -11.55 -13.90 -6.65
C ASP A 250 -12.98 -13.34 -6.79
N ALA A 251 -13.92 -13.75 -5.93
CA ALA A 251 -15.26 -13.15 -5.86
C ALA A 251 -15.26 -11.78 -5.15
N TRP A 252 -14.19 -11.49 -4.40
CA TRP A 252 -13.98 -10.22 -3.73
C TRP A 252 -12.60 -9.64 -4.09
N PRO A 253 -12.42 -9.15 -5.33
CA PRO A 253 -11.14 -8.61 -5.77
C PRO A 253 -10.81 -7.30 -5.04
N PHE A 254 -9.55 -6.89 -5.12
CA PHE A 254 -9.15 -5.57 -4.66
C PHE A 254 -9.95 -4.47 -5.37
N VAL A 255 -10.17 -3.40 -4.62
CA VAL A 255 -10.78 -2.18 -5.12
C VAL A 255 -9.73 -1.38 -5.90
N TYR A 256 -8.48 -1.34 -5.42
CA TYR A 256 -7.35 -0.80 -6.15
C TYR A 256 -6.89 -1.72 -7.31
N ASP A 257 -6.55 -1.12 -8.45
CA ASP A 257 -6.04 -1.83 -9.63
C ASP A 257 -4.55 -2.19 -9.47
N ILE A 258 -4.29 -3.14 -8.57
CA ILE A 258 -2.92 -3.51 -8.18
C ILE A 258 -2.09 -4.09 -9.34
N LYS A 259 -2.73 -4.67 -10.35
CA LYS A 259 -2.05 -5.29 -11.49
C LYS A 259 -1.34 -4.26 -12.38
N ASN A 260 -1.83 -3.02 -12.37
CA ASN A 260 -1.27 -1.90 -13.13
C ASN A 260 -0.43 -0.95 -12.26
N HIS A 261 -0.12 -1.33 -11.02
CA HIS A 261 0.75 -0.54 -10.17
C HIS A 261 2.21 -0.57 -10.67
N VAL A 262 2.86 0.59 -10.67
CA VAL A 262 4.25 0.76 -11.09
C VAL A 262 5.07 1.22 -9.89
N ALA A 263 6.22 0.59 -9.67
CA ALA A 263 7.16 1.00 -8.64
C ALA A 263 7.58 2.47 -8.83
N GLY A 264 7.65 3.19 -7.71
CA GLY A 264 8.08 4.59 -7.70
C GLY A 264 9.54 4.75 -8.13
N ASP A 265 9.82 5.93 -8.67
CA ASP A 265 11.18 6.42 -8.90
C ASP A 265 11.76 7.10 -7.66
#